data_AF-A0A2V7GA68-F1
#
_entry.id   AF-A0A2V7GA68-F1
#
_cell.length_a   1.000
_cell.length_b   1.000
_cell.length_c   1.000
_cell.angle_alpha   90.00
_cell.angle_beta   90.00
_cell.angle_gamma   90.00
#
_symmetry.space_group_name_H-M   'P 1'
#
loop_
_entity.id
_entity.type
_entity.pdbx_description
1 polymer ?
#
loop_
_entity_poly.entity_id
_entity_poly.type
_entity_poly.pdbx_seq_one_letter_code
_entity_poly.pdbx_strand_id
1 'polypeptide(L)'
;MTVPATSRVVRTFEDRAEALAHFFLRAGEAPRLLAYDDAVGCPMDQALAALEWTGAVGILAADDLLHAAQIATDSAAAVVERKQGDQRVYVYFGPQTEAPPADPYEGALLHDEPGVRAYTFGQRVHAIAHFLRATQGSGAVLAMLGRRAPELRHIRRWMQALFAAPGAAQPTQLLAAWFATGGAGCLFLPAQPDAQYTYHEVAIDS
;
A
#
# COMPACT_ATOMS: atom_id res chain seq x y z
N MET A 1 8.11 -16.39 18.59
CA MET A 1 8.37 -15.06 19.17
C MET A 1 7.07 -14.52 19.70
N THR A 2 7.02 -14.10 20.96
CA THR A 2 5.85 -13.44 21.56
C THR A 2 5.64 -12.08 20.90
N VAL A 3 4.43 -11.81 20.40
CA VAL A 3 4.05 -10.52 19.84
C VAL A 3 4.09 -9.50 20.99
N PRO A 4 4.85 -8.39 20.89
CA PRO A 4 4.85 -7.37 21.93
C PRO A 4 3.43 -6.81 22.11
N ALA A 5 3.09 -6.41 23.34
CA ALA A 5 1.80 -5.79 23.61
C ALA A 5 1.64 -4.53 22.75
N THR A 6 0.43 -4.33 22.22
CA THR A 6 0.14 -3.21 21.32
C THR A 6 -1.13 -2.49 21.75
N SER A 7 -1.04 -1.18 21.90
CA SER A 7 -2.18 -0.29 22.07
C SER A 7 -2.83 0.03 20.74
N ARG A 8 -4.15 0.23 20.76
CA ARG A 8 -4.93 0.69 19.61
C ARG A 8 -5.69 1.96 19.96
N VAL A 9 -5.61 2.95 19.09
CA VAL A 9 -6.33 4.22 19.21
C VAL A 9 -7.20 4.40 17.98
N VAL A 10 -8.44 4.85 18.21
CA VAL A 10 -9.36 5.27 17.14
C VAL A 10 -9.77 6.71 17.39
N ARG A 11 -9.73 7.54 16.35
CA ARG A 11 -10.17 8.94 16.38
C ARG A 11 -11.07 9.22 15.19
N THR A 12 -12.02 10.13 15.37
CA THR A 12 -12.89 10.58 14.29
C THR A 12 -12.73 12.08 14.06
N PHE A 13 -12.99 12.52 12.84
CA PHE A 13 -12.90 13.92 12.43
C PHE A 13 -14.06 14.25 11.49
N GLU A 14 -14.67 15.41 11.66
CA GLU A 14 -15.70 15.90 10.75
C GLU A 14 -15.08 16.54 9.50
N ASP A 15 -13.92 17.19 9.68
CA ASP A 15 -13.20 17.87 8.61
C ASP A 15 -12.02 17.07 8.06
N ARG A 16 -11.87 17.12 6.74
CA ARG A 16 -10.80 16.43 6.00
C ARG A 16 -9.42 16.99 6.33
N ALA A 17 -9.28 18.30 6.44
CA ALA A 17 -7.99 18.94 6.68
C ALA A 17 -7.50 18.64 8.10
N GLU A 18 -8.38 18.65 9.10
CA GLU A 18 -8.05 18.22 10.47
C GLU A 18 -7.59 16.76 10.51
N ALA A 19 -8.30 15.86 9.82
CA ALA A 19 -7.94 14.44 9.76
C ALA A 19 -6.55 14.22 9.13
N LEU A 20 -6.26 14.91 8.02
CA LEU A 20 -4.97 14.85 7.34
C LEU A 20 -3.85 15.51 8.18
N ALA A 21 -4.12 16.64 8.83
CA ALA A 21 -3.16 17.29 9.73
C ALA A 21 -2.77 16.36 10.88
N HIS A 22 -3.76 15.71 11.50
CA HIS A 22 -3.53 14.69 12.52
C HIS A 22 -2.69 13.55 11.97
N PHE A 23 -3.06 13.00 10.81
CA PHE A 23 -2.33 11.91 10.15
C PHE A 23 -0.85 12.27 9.92
N PHE A 24 -0.56 13.43 9.33
CA PHE A 24 0.82 13.83 9.04
C PHE A 24 1.63 14.06 10.32
N LEU A 25 1.01 14.63 11.35
CA LEU A 25 1.61 14.80 12.68
C LEU A 25 2.00 13.44 13.30
N ARG A 26 1.10 12.46 13.28
CA ARG A 26 1.36 11.11 13.81
C ARG A 26 2.38 10.35 12.99
N ALA A 27 2.34 10.51 11.67
CA ALA A 27 3.27 9.84 10.76
C ALA A 27 4.72 10.32 10.92
N GLY A 28 4.95 11.60 11.24
CA GLY A 28 6.31 12.14 11.47
C GLY A 28 7.25 11.98 10.24
N GLU A 29 8.24 11.10 10.32
CA GLU A 29 9.12 10.73 9.19
C GLU A 29 8.85 9.32 8.65
N ALA A 30 7.84 8.63 9.17
CA ALA A 30 7.52 7.27 8.77
C ALA A 30 7.21 7.19 7.26
N PRO A 31 7.58 6.09 6.59
CA PRO A 31 7.10 5.77 5.25
C PRO A 31 5.57 5.79 5.16
N ARG A 32 5.05 6.31 4.04
CA ARG A 32 3.62 6.55 3.85
C ARG A 32 3.11 5.96 2.54
N LEU A 33 1.83 5.60 2.52
CA LEU A 33 1.02 5.34 1.35
C LEU A 33 -0.13 6.35 1.32
N LEU A 34 -0.42 6.90 0.16
CA LEU A 34 -1.56 7.79 -0.08
C LEU A 34 -2.40 7.22 -1.20
N ALA A 35 -3.72 7.32 -1.10
CA ALA A 35 -4.60 7.04 -2.21
C ALA A 35 -4.24 7.93 -3.40
N TYR A 36 -4.17 7.35 -4.60
CA TYR A 36 -3.91 8.08 -5.83
C TYR A 36 -5.10 9.00 -6.17
N ASP A 37 -6.31 8.45 -6.09
CA ASP A 37 -7.55 9.21 -6.10
C ASP A 37 -8.03 9.35 -4.67
N ASP A 38 -7.88 10.55 -4.12
CA ASP A 38 -8.21 10.84 -2.72
C ASP A 38 -9.71 11.02 -2.45
N ALA A 39 -10.53 11.12 -3.50
CA ALA A 39 -11.99 11.16 -3.38
C ALA A 39 -12.58 9.75 -3.32
N VAL A 40 -11.93 8.78 -3.97
CA VAL A 40 -12.35 7.37 -3.99
C VAL A 40 -11.70 6.57 -2.87
N GLY A 41 -10.43 6.82 -2.57
CA GLY A 41 -9.65 6.03 -1.63
C GLY A 41 -9.22 4.68 -2.22
N CYS A 42 -8.64 3.82 -1.37
CA CYS A 42 -8.24 2.46 -1.72
C CYS A 42 -9.06 1.43 -0.91
N PRO A 43 -9.71 0.44 -1.55
CA PRO A 43 -10.47 -0.60 -0.85
C PRO A 43 -9.52 -1.53 -0.08
N MET A 44 -9.37 -1.26 1.22
CA MET A 44 -8.35 -1.88 2.06
C MET A 44 -8.67 -3.33 2.45
N ASP A 45 -9.95 -3.68 2.46
CA ASP A 45 -10.43 -5.06 2.60
C ASP A 45 -9.89 -5.94 1.46
N GLN A 46 -9.84 -5.39 0.25
CA GLN A 46 -9.20 -6.05 -0.88
C GLN A 46 -7.66 -6.05 -0.72
N ALA A 47 -7.06 -4.94 -0.26
CA ALA A 47 -5.61 -4.76 -0.02
C ALA A 47 -4.97 -5.88 0.83
N LEU A 48 -5.65 -6.29 1.91
CA LEU A 48 -5.22 -7.37 2.79
C LEU A 48 -5.18 -8.73 2.06
N ALA A 49 -6.22 -9.04 1.30
CA ALA A 49 -6.35 -10.34 0.63
C ALA A 49 -5.23 -10.59 -0.40
N ALA A 50 -4.81 -9.58 -1.18
CA ALA A 50 -3.69 -9.80 -2.10
C ALA A 50 -2.31 -9.71 -1.44
N LEU A 51 -2.12 -8.96 -0.35
CA LEU A 51 -0.83 -9.00 0.38
C LEU A 51 -0.57 -10.35 1.04
N GLU A 52 -1.63 -11.05 1.45
CA GLU A 52 -1.59 -12.42 1.96
C GLU A 52 -1.38 -13.44 0.83
N TRP A 53 -2.08 -13.29 -0.29
CA TRP A 53 -1.93 -14.18 -1.45
C TRP A 53 -0.54 -14.08 -2.11
N THR A 54 -0.02 -12.86 -2.30
CA THR A 54 1.32 -12.63 -2.88
C THR A 54 2.47 -13.10 -2.00
N GLY A 55 2.27 -13.17 -0.68
CA GLY A 55 3.21 -13.79 0.24
C GLY A 55 3.26 -15.32 0.09
N ALA A 56 2.10 -15.95 -0.14
CA ALA A 56 1.98 -17.41 -0.29
C ALA A 56 2.60 -17.92 -1.60
N VAL A 57 2.56 -17.14 -2.68
CA VAL A 57 3.15 -17.48 -4.00
C VAL A 57 4.65 -17.15 -4.05
N GLY A 58 5.20 -16.45 -3.04
CA GLY A 58 6.65 -16.18 -2.92
C GLY A 58 7.21 -15.11 -3.87
N ILE A 59 6.33 -14.39 -4.59
CA ILE A 59 6.73 -13.38 -5.58
C ILE A 59 7.25 -12.10 -4.90
N LEU A 60 6.65 -11.72 -3.77
CA LEU A 60 7.01 -10.54 -2.98
C LEU A 60 7.84 -10.90 -1.75
N ALA A 61 9.04 -10.33 -1.66
CA ALA A 61 9.96 -10.53 -0.55
C ALA A 61 9.59 -9.62 0.62
N ALA A 62 9.88 -10.06 1.86
CA ALA A 62 9.48 -9.31 3.06
C ALA A 62 10.18 -7.94 3.20
N ASP A 63 11.36 -7.81 2.60
CA ASP A 63 12.22 -6.63 2.60
C ASP A 63 12.00 -5.70 1.39
N ASP A 64 11.14 -6.09 0.44
CA ASP A 64 10.72 -5.22 -0.65
C ASP A 64 10.06 -3.95 -0.10
N LEU A 65 10.32 -2.81 -0.75
CA LEU A 65 9.65 -1.54 -0.45
C LEU A 65 8.48 -1.33 -1.42
N LEU A 66 7.27 -1.16 -0.89
CA LEU A 66 6.07 -0.99 -1.70
C LEU A 66 5.93 0.45 -2.19
N HIS A 67 6.05 0.67 -3.50
CA HIS A 67 5.91 1.97 -4.13
C HIS A 67 4.52 2.26 -4.68
N ALA A 68 3.82 1.22 -5.13
CA ALA A 68 2.44 1.32 -5.59
C ALA A 68 1.71 -0.01 -5.35
N ALA A 69 0.41 0.05 -5.09
CA ALA A 69 -0.45 -1.13 -5.06
C ALA A 69 -1.87 -0.76 -5.50
N GLN A 70 -2.54 -1.68 -6.17
CA GLN A 70 -3.97 -1.65 -6.44
C GLN A 70 -4.49 -3.08 -6.39
N ILE A 71 -5.71 -3.23 -5.89
CA ILE A 71 -6.49 -4.44 -6.09
C ILE A 71 -7.85 -4.01 -6.60
N ALA A 72 -8.26 -4.69 -7.67
CA ALA A 72 -9.56 -4.61 -8.28
C ALA A 72 -10.27 -5.97 -8.10
N THR A 73 -11.53 -6.03 -8.53
CA THR A 73 -12.40 -7.22 -8.38
C THR A 73 -11.77 -8.52 -8.89
N ASP A 74 -10.97 -8.45 -9.95
CA ASP A 74 -10.43 -9.61 -10.67
C ASP A 74 -8.91 -9.57 -10.87
N SER A 75 -8.23 -8.54 -10.35
CA SER A 75 -6.82 -8.31 -10.62
C SER A 75 -6.14 -7.56 -9.49
N ALA A 76 -4.83 -7.78 -9.35
CA ALA A 76 -3.98 -7.06 -8.41
C ALA A 76 -2.73 -6.60 -9.13
N ALA A 77 -2.23 -5.44 -8.76
CA ALA A 77 -0.98 -4.91 -9.26
C ALA A 77 -0.17 -4.27 -8.13
N ALA A 78 1.15 -4.35 -8.22
CA ALA A 78 2.08 -3.74 -7.28
C ALA A 78 3.35 -3.29 -7.98
N VAL A 79 3.97 -2.23 -7.45
CA VAL A 79 5.34 -1.84 -7.76
C VAL A 79 6.15 -1.91 -6.48
N VAL A 80 7.24 -2.66 -6.51
CA VAL A 80 8.17 -2.74 -5.38
C VAL A 80 9.58 -2.34 -5.77
N GLU A 81 10.34 -1.81 -4.83
CA GLU A 81 11.78 -1.68 -4.92
C GLU A 81 12.43 -2.87 -4.23
N ARG A 82 13.30 -3.54 -4.97
CA ARG A 82 14.06 -4.70 -4.50
C ARG A 82 15.54 -4.40 -4.58
N LYS A 83 16.29 -4.80 -3.54
CA LYS A 83 17.75 -4.77 -3.56
C LYS A 83 18.26 -6.01 -4.30
N GLN A 84 19.08 -5.81 -5.33
CA GLN A 84 19.72 -6.88 -6.09
C GLN A 84 21.23 -6.61 -6.13
N GLY A 85 21.98 -7.26 -5.22
CA GLY A 85 23.38 -6.90 -4.98
C GLY A 85 23.51 -5.46 -4.47
N ASP A 86 24.32 -4.64 -5.16
CA ASP A 86 24.47 -3.21 -4.85
C ASP A 86 23.46 -2.31 -5.58
N GLN A 87 22.66 -2.88 -6.49
CA GLN A 87 21.68 -2.14 -7.25
C GLN A 87 20.29 -2.23 -6.62
N ARG A 88 19.48 -1.22 -6.93
CA ARG A 88 18.04 -1.20 -6.63
C ARG A 88 17.31 -1.30 -7.95
N VAL A 89 16.37 -2.21 -8.01
CA VAL A 89 15.49 -2.39 -9.17
C VAL A 89 14.04 -2.22 -8.75
N TYR A 90 13.22 -1.75 -9.67
CA TYR A 90 11.80 -1.53 -9.42
C TYR A 90 11.00 -2.55 -10.21
N VAL A 91 10.25 -3.41 -9.53
CA VAL A 91 9.54 -4.51 -10.17
C VAL A 91 8.05 -4.21 -10.13
N TYR A 92 7.44 -4.13 -11.30
CA TYR A 92 5.99 -4.17 -11.44
C TYR A 92 5.54 -5.63 -11.46
N PHE A 93 4.46 -5.92 -10.76
CA PHE A 93 3.69 -7.15 -10.83
C PHE A 93 2.25 -6.77 -11.14
N GLY A 94 1.59 -7.44 -12.08
CA GLY A 94 0.17 -7.21 -12.30
C GLY A 94 -0.40 -7.96 -13.48
N PRO A 95 -1.66 -7.67 -13.88
CA PRO A 95 -2.32 -8.38 -14.95
C PRO A 95 -1.55 -8.22 -16.27
N GLN A 96 -1.72 -9.20 -17.14
CA GLN A 96 -1.20 -9.14 -18.50
C GLN A 96 -1.89 -8.00 -19.25
N THR A 97 -1.16 -6.93 -19.52
CA THR A 97 -1.64 -5.87 -20.40
C THR A 97 -1.34 -6.23 -21.85
N GLU A 98 -2.33 -6.05 -22.73
CA GLU A 98 -2.13 -6.10 -24.20
C GLU A 98 -1.12 -5.04 -24.67
N ALA A 99 -0.99 -3.94 -23.91
CA ALA A 99 -0.03 -2.89 -24.19
C ALA A 99 1.41 -3.34 -23.87
N PRO A 100 2.35 -3.26 -24.83
CA PRO A 100 3.77 -3.50 -24.54
C PRO A 100 4.25 -2.48 -23.49
N PRO A 101 5.22 -2.83 -22.63
CA PRO A 101 5.78 -1.87 -21.66
C PRO A 101 6.16 -0.57 -22.37
N ALA A 102 5.94 0.56 -21.70
CA ALA A 102 6.45 1.82 -22.18
C ALA A 102 7.98 1.69 -22.24
N ASP A 103 8.51 1.71 -23.46
CA ASP A 103 9.92 1.52 -23.83
C ASP A 103 10.51 0.08 -23.66
N PRO A 104 10.95 -0.57 -24.77
CA PRO A 104 11.69 -1.85 -24.73
C PRO A 104 13.02 -1.81 -23.97
N TYR A 105 13.58 -0.63 -23.69
CA TYR A 105 14.85 -0.45 -22.97
C TYR A 105 14.68 -0.27 -21.47
N GLU A 106 13.44 -0.11 -20.97
CA GLU A 106 13.20 0.24 -19.57
C GLU A 106 12.62 -0.89 -18.72
N GLY A 107 12.07 -1.94 -19.35
CA GLY A 107 11.42 -3.06 -18.66
C GLY A 107 11.93 -4.42 -19.11
N ALA A 108 12.62 -5.17 -18.23
CA ALA A 108 12.97 -6.57 -18.49
C ALA A 108 11.91 -7.51 -17.92
N LEU A 109 11.40 -8.44 -18.75
CA LEU A 109 10.45 -9.46 -18.33
C LEU A 109 11.09 -10.39 -17.28
N LEU A 110 10.50 -10.44 -16.09
CA LEU A 110 10.96 -11.28 -14.98
C LEU A 110 10.10 -12.55 -14.83
N HIS A 111 8.80 -12.43 -15.03
CA HIS A 111 7.83 -13.53 -14.97
C HIS A 111 6.73 -13.34 -16.03
N ASP A 112 6.33 -14.42 -16.70
CA ASP A 112 5.21 -14.48 -17.64
C ASP A 112 4.42 -15.76 -17.35
N GLU A 113 3.55 -15.71 -16.34
CA GLU A 113 2.66 -16.80 -15.95
C GLU A 113 1.19 -16.43 -16.25
N PRO A 114 0.29 -17.40 -16.42
CA PRO A 114 -1.13 -17.11 -16.64
C PRO A 114 -1.70 -16.19 -15.56
N GLY A 115 -2.12 -14.99 -15.95
CA GLY A 115 -2.74 -14.00 -15.06
C GLY A 115 -1.78 -13.01 -14.40
N VAL A 116 -0.46 -13.22 -14.41
CA VAL A 116 0.51 -12.28 -13.82
C VAL A 116 1.74 -12.10 -14.71
N ARG A 117 2.06 -10.84 -15.00
CA ARG A 117 3.34 -10.44 -15.60
C ARG A 117 4.17 -9.61 -14.63
N ALA A 118 5.48 -9.82 -14.68
CA ALA A 118 6.42 -9.02 -13.93
C ALA A 118 7.44 -8.35 -14.85
N TYR A 119 7.65 -7.06 -14.65
CA TYR A 119 8.62 -6.25 -15.40
C TYR A 119 9.56 -5.53 -14.44
N THR A 120 10.86 -5.58 -14.72
CA THR A 120 11.90 -4.91 -13.93
C THR A 120 12.32 -3.62 -14.60
N PHE A 121 12.34 -2.52 -13.85
CA PHE A 121 12.71 -1.19 -14.28
C PHE A 121 13.93 -0.67 -13.52
N GLY A 122 14.78 0.10 -14.20
CA GLY A 122 15.91 0.81 -13.58
C GLY A 122 15.50 2.05 -12.79
N GLN A 123 14.33 2.63 -13.08
CA GLN A 123 13.85 3.86 -12.45
C GLN A 123 12.45 3.69 -11.87
N ARG A 124 12.25 4.26 -10.66
CA ARG A 124 10.97 4.25 -9.95
C ARG A 124 9.83 4.84 -10.79
N VAL A 125 10.09 5.98 -11.43
CA VAL A 125 9.06 6.73 -12.16
C VAL A 125 8.53 5.93 -13.36
N HIS A 126 9.37 5.16 -14.05
CA HIS A 126 8.95 4.32 -15.16
C HIS A 126 8.09 3.16 -14.69
N ALA A 127 8.46 2.51 -13.58
CA ALA A 127 7.64 1.46 -12.98
C ALA A 127 6.26 1.98 -12.53
N ILE A 128 6.20 3.17 -11.93
CA ILE A 128 4.92 3.80 -11.53
C ILE A 128 4.10 4.23 -12.75
N ALA A 129 4.72 4.78 -13.79
CA ALA A 129 4.03 5.14 -15.02
C ALA A 129 3.43 3.89 -15.70
N HIS A 130 4.18 2.79 -15.74
CA HIS A 130 3.69 1.51 -16.23
C HIS A 130 2.50 1.01 -15.39
N PHE A 131 2.63 1.07 -14.07
CA PHE A 131 1.55 0.70 -13.14
C PHE A 131 0.28 1.51 -13.37
N LEU A 132 0.37 2.85 -13.43
CA LEU A 132 -0.79 3.71 -13.63
C LEU A 132 -1.45 3.47 -15.00
N ARG A 133 -0.65 3.21 -16.03
CA ARG A 133 -1.16 2.85 -17.36
C ARG A 133 -1.90 1.51 -17.34
N ALA A 134 -1.38 0.53 -16.60
CA ALA A 134 -1.99 -0.81 -16.51
C ALA A 134 -3.28 -0.81 -15.67
N THR A 135 -3.31 0.01 -14.62
CA THR A 135 -4.35 0.00 -13.56
C THR A 135 -5.40 1.10 -13.69
N GLN A 136 -5.13 2.15 -14.47
CA GLN A 136 -5.89 3.40 -14.51
C GLN A 136 -5.96 4.15 -13.15
N GLY A 137 -5.24 3.71 -12.13
CA GLY A 137 -5.04 4.40 -10.85
C GLY A 137 -6.23 4.42 -9.87
N SER A 138 -7.45 4.07 -10.27
CA SER A 138 -8.62 4.05 -9.37
C SER A 138 -8.45 3.03 -8.26
N GLY A 139 -8.64 3.40 -6.99
CA GLY A 139 -8.42 2.46 -5.88
C GLY A 139 -6.95 2.17 -5.57
N ALA A 140 -6.00 2.83 -6.25
CA ALA A 140 -4.57 2.61 -6.04
C ALA A 140 -4.03 3.44 -4.86
N VAL A 141 -2.96 2.93 -4.25
CA VAL A 141 -2.12 3.68 -3.31
C VAL A 141 -0.70 3.84 -3.86
N LEU A 142 -0.08 4.98 -3.58
CA LEU A 142 1.29 5.29 -3.95
C LEU A 142 2.11 5.67 -2.72
N ALA A 143 3.37 5.24 -2.67
CA ALA A 143 4.31 5.70 -1.66
C ALA A 143 4.81 7.10 -2.01
N MET A 144 4.31 8.10 -1.30
CA MET A 144 4.58 9.51 -1.57
C MET A 144 4.78 10.27 -0.26
N LEU A 145 5.37 11.48 -0.36
CA LEU A 145 5.58 12.39 0.77
C LEU A 145 6.36 11.78 1.95
N GLY A 146 7.21 10.79 1.68
CA GLY A 146 8.13 10.18 2.64
C GLY A 146 9.53 10.02 2.05
N ARG A 147 10.55 9.88 2.90
CA ARG A 147 11.94 9.69 2.44
C ARG A 147 12.18 8.34 1.75
N ARG A 148 11.34 7.35 2.06
CA ARG A 148 11.39 5.98 1.50
C ARG A 148 10.00 5.37 1.47
N ALA A 149 9.82 4.34 0.64
CA ALA A 149 8.62 3.53 0.62
C ALA A 149 8.54 2.59 1.85
N PRO A 150 7.33 2.17 2.26
CA PRO A 150 7.16 1.23 3.36
C PRO A 150 7.64 -0.18 3.00
N GLU A 151 8.29 -0.86 3.95
CA GLU A 151 8.70 -2.26 3.80
C GLU A 151 7.49 -3.20 3.96
N LEU A 152 7.39 -4.22 3.10
CA LEU A 152 6.26 -5.15 3.12
C LEU A 152 6.09 -5.88 4.46
N ARG A 153 7.19 -6.21 5.16
CA ARG A 153 7.11 -6.80 6.50
C ARG A 153 6.39 -5.93 7.52
N HIS A 154 6.58 -4.60 7.47
CA HIS A 154 5.92 -3.69 8.40
C HIS A 154 4.45 -3.51 8.03
N ILE A 155 4.14 -3.43 6.72
CA ILE A 155 2.76 -3.41 6.24
C ILE A 155 2.03 -4.66 6.73
N ARG A 156 2.54 -5.86 6.42
CA ARG A 156 1.90 -7.13 6.82
C ARG A 156 1.68 -7.23 8.33
N ARG A 157 2.72 -6.96 9.11
CA ARG A 157 2.64 -7.02 10.58
C ARG A 157 1.54 -6.12 11.13
N TRP A 158 1.52 -4.86 10.72
CA TRP A 158 0.63 -3.88 11.35
C TRP A 158 -0.78 -3.91 10.80
N MET A 159 -0.94 -4.26 9.53
CA MET A 159 -2.25 -4.52 8.95
C MET A 159 -2.96 -5.65 9.69
N GLN A 160 -2.29 -6.78 9.96
CA GLN A 160 -2.87 -7.84 10.79
C GLN A 160 -3.32 -7.32 12.16
N ALA A 161 -2.52 -6.50 12.82
CA ALA A 161 -2.87 -5.92 14.12
C ALA A 161 -4.05 -4.92 14.06
N LEU A 162 -4.13 -4.09 13.01
CA LEU A 162 -5.21 -3.13 12.80
C LEU A 162 -6.56 -3.81 12.50
N PHE A 163 -6.55 -5.00 11.90
CA PHE A 163 -7.76 -5.67 11.42
C PHE A 163 -8.13 -6.95 12.19
N ALA A 164 -7.32 -7.39 13.17
CA ALA A 164 -7.64 -8.57 13.99
C ALA A 164 -8.85 -8.40 14.94
N ALA A 165 -9.38 -7.19 15.14
CA ALA A 165 -10.53 -6.96 16.02
C ALA A 165 -11.86 -7.04 15.25
N PRO A 166 -12.80 -7.92 15.63
CA PRO A 166 -14.14 -7.95 15.03
C PRO A 166 -14.97 -6.78 15.56
N GLY A 167 -15.58 -5.99 14.68
CA GLY A 167 -16.54 -4.97 15.10
C GLY A 167 -16.93 -3.96 14.03
N ALA A 168 -18.22 -4.00 13.65
CA ALA A 168 -18.96 -3.07 12.80
C ALA A 168 -18.42 -2.81 11.37
N ALA A 169 -19.30 -2.34 10.48
CA ALA A 169 -18.95 -1.93 9.12
C ALA A 169 -17.95 -0.76 9.17
N GLN A 170 -16.66 -1.10 9.21
CA GLN A 170 -15.58 -0.12 9.23
C GLN A 170 -15.42 0.46 7.82
N PRO A 171 -15.15 1.77 7.67
CA PRO A 171 -14.85 2.32 6.37
C PRO A 171 -13.62 1.62 5.80
N THR A 172 -13.76 1.02 4.62
CA THR A 172 -12.70 0.26 3.97
C THR A 172 -11.85 1.13 3.04
N GLN A 173 -12.32 2.33 2.70
CA GLN A 173 -11.64 3.21 1.76
C GLN A 173 -10.49 3.97 2.45
N LEU A 174 -9.28 3.44 2.32
CA LEU A 174 -8.07 4.06 2.82
C LEU A 174 -7.77 5.34 2.05
N LEU A 175 -7.62 6.45 2.78
CA LEU A 175 -7.09 7.70 2.25
C LEU A 175 -5.56 7.75 2.38
N ALA A 176 -5.04 7.37 3.55
CA ALA A 176 -3.61 7.44 3.86
C ALA A 176 -3.18 6.42 4.92
N ALA A 177 -2.00 5.86 4.79
CA ALA A 177 -1.38 5.00 5.81
C ALA A 177 0.08 5.35 6.03
N TRP A 178 0.58 5.12 7.25
CA TRP A 178 2.01 5.15 7.56
C TRP A 178 2.43 3.87 8.28
N PHE A 179 3.67 3.43 8.05
CA PHE A 179 4.19 2.18 8.63
C PHE A 179 5.62 2.36 9.12
N ALA A 180 5.85 2.09 10.40
CA ALA A 180 7.16 2.13 11.04
C ALA A 180 7.43 0.81 11.79
N THR A 181 8.65 0.65 12.30
CA THR A 181 9.00 -0.53 13.12
C THR A 181 8.19 -0.59 14.41
N GLY A 182 7.87 0.58 14.99
CA GLY A 182 7.17 0.71 16.28
C GLY A 182 5.65 0.85 16.18
N GLY A 183 5.06 1.03 14.99
CA GLY A 183 3.62 1.19 14.85
C GLY A 183 3.18 1.46 13.41
N ALA A 184 1.89 1.63 13.23
CA ALA A 184 1.27 2.09 11.99
C ALA A 184 -0.01 2.89 12.27
N GLY A 185 -0.41 3.70 11.30
CA GLY A 185 -1.69 4.38 11.34
C GLY A 185 -2.35 4.47 9.98
N CYS A 186 -3.67 4.35 9.94
CA CYS A 186 -4.50 4.39 8.75
C CYS A 186 -5.61 5.43 8.93
N LEU A 187 -5.77 6.30 7.94
CA LEU A 187 -6.84 7.26 7.83
C LEU A 187 -7.79 6.82 6.71
N PHE A 188 -9.08 6.72 7.02
CA PHE A 188 -10.11 6.25 6.09
C PHE A 188 -11.07 7.38 5.71
N LEU A 189 -11.56 7.31 4.47
CA LEU A 189 -12.65 8.16 4.00
C LEU A 189 -13.97 7.82 4.73
N PRO A 190 -14.88 8.79 4.87
CA PRO A 190 -16.23 8.54 5.32
C PRO A 190 -16.94 7.49 4.45
N ALA A 191 -17.72 6.59 5.07
CA ALA A 191 -18.53 5.63 4.33
C ALA A 191 -19.72 6.27 3.59
N GLN A 192 -20.13 7.47 4.03
CA GLN A 192 -21.21 8.29 3.47
C GLN A 192 -20.77 9.77 3.50
N PRO A 193 -21.30 10.64 2.61
CA PRO A 193 -20.86 12.04 2.52
C PRO A 193 -20.90 12.83 3.84
N ASP A 194 -21.85 12.54 4.72
CA ASP A 194 -22.02 13.23 6.01
C ASP A 194 -21.41 12.47 7.21
N ALA A 195 -20.71 11.36 6.95
CA ALA A 195 -20.05 10.59 8.00
C ALA A 195 -18.65 11.17 8.32
N GLN A 196 -18.12 10.80 9.48
CA GLN A 196 -16.81 11.26 9.93
C GLN A 196 -15.67 10.46 9.29
N TYR A 197 -14.54 11.13 9.05
CA TYR A 197 -13.27 10.46 8.78
C TYR A 197 -12.86 9.67 10.01
N THR A 198 -12.24 8.51 9.82
CA THR A 198 -11.78 7.67 10.93
C THR A 198 -10.29 7.39 10.81
N TYR A 199 -9.55 7.64 11.89
CA TYR A 199 -8.13 7.34 12.02
C TYR A 199 -7.91 6.21 13.02
N HIS A 200 -7.17 5.20 12.61
CA HIS A 200 -6.79 4.05 13.42
C HIS A 200 -5.28 4.06 13.59
N GLU A 201 -4.80 3.88 14.80
CA GLU A 201 -3.37 3.76 15.10
C GLU A 201 -3.13 2.52 15.97
N VAL A 202 -2.04 1.83 15.67
CA VAL A 202 -1.50 0.75 16.51
C VAL A 202 -0.02 1.01 16.77
N ALA A 203 0.41 0.84 18.00
CA ALA A 203 1.80 1.03 18.39
C ALA A 203 2.22 0.00 19.43
N ILE A 204 3.52 -0.31 19.48
CA ILE A 204 4.10 -1.12 20.56
C ILE A 204 3.93 -0.35 21.87
N ASP A 205 3.45 -1.03 22.92
CA ASP A 205 3.35 -0.44 24.25
C ASP A 205 4.75 -0.09 24.77
N SER A 206 4.89 1.12 25.29
CA SER A 206 6.13 1.65 25.88
C SER A 206 6.27 1.24 27.34
#